data_AF-A0A832P7J1-F1
#
_entry.id   AF-A0A832P7J1-F1
#
_cell.length_a   1.000
_cell.length_b   1.000
_cell.length_c   1.000
_cell.angle_alpha   90.00
_cell.angle_beta   90.00
_cell.angle_gamma   90.00
#
_symmetry.space_group_name_H-M   'P 1'
#
loop_
_entity.id
_entity.type
_entity.pdbx_description
1 polymer ?
#
loop_
_entity_poly.entity_id
_entity_poly.type
_entity_poly.pdbx_seq_one_letter_code
_entity_poly.pdbx_strand_id
1 'polypeptide(L)'
;LSRTMIFEYGCTQQDVADILELSRAAVSQYVSEKRGAEVGFSEETQKEIWKFASVLLNQGLSSQEKAKGMCGICSFVQKSGWLYRNAPGAKPCVICEDTDLK
;
A
#
# COMPACT_ATOMS: atom_id res chain seq x y z
N LEU A 1 1.37 5.33 -0.36
CA LEU A 1 0.25 5.24 0.60
C LEU A 1 0.39 6.21 1.77
N SER A 2 1.32 6.02 2.73
CA SER A 2 1.44 6.94 3.89
C SER A 2 1.68 8.40 3.49
N ARG A 3 2.58 8.66 2.52
CA ARG A 3 2.81 10.01 1.96
C ARG A 3 1.53 10.59 1.35
N THR A 4 0.79 9.78 0.59
CA THR A 4 -0.51 10.18 -0.01
C THR A 4 -1.52 10.60 1.05
N MET A 5 -1.69 9.81 2.12
CA MET A 5 -2.63 10.14 3.20
C MET A 5 -2.26 11.46 3.92
N ILE A 6 -0.97 11.74 4.07
CA ILE A 6 -0.51 12.96 4.75
C ILE A 6 -0.59 14.18 3.83
N PHE A 7 -0.02 14.10 2.63
CA PHE A 7 0.14 15.26 1.75
C PHE A 7 -1.13 15.58 0.96
N GLU A 8 -1.92 14.57 0.56
CA GLU A 8 -3.13 14.78 -0.24
C GLU A 8 -4.39 14.89 0.64
N TYR A 9 -4.41 14.23 1.80
CA TYR A 9 -5.59 14.17 2.68
C TYR A 9 -5.38 14.85 4.04
N GLY A 10 -4.20 15.42 4.30
CA GLY A 10 -3.94 16.22 5.51
C GLY A 10 -3.87 15.41 6.82
N CYS A 11 -3.73 14.09 6.75
CA CYS A 11 -3.62 13.25 7.94
C CYS A 11 -2.34 13.53 8.73
N THR A 12 -2.38 13.38 10.05
CA THR A 12 -1.17 13.34 10.87
C THR A 12 -0.47 11.98 10.76
N GLN A 13 0.80 11.90 11.16
CA GLN A 13 1.50 10.61 11.23
C GLN A 13 0.84 9.64 12.23
N GLN A 14 0.14 10.15 13.25
CA GLN A 14 -0.59 9.33 14.21
C GLN A 14 -1.85 8.75 13.57
N ASP A 15 -2.64 9.57 12.87
CA ASP A 15 -3.83 9.08 12.15
C ASP A 15 -3.47 7.97 11.16
N VAL A 16 -2.39 8.15 10.40
CA VAL A 16 -1.92 7.12 9.46
C VAL A 16 -1.45 5.86 10.18
N ALA A 17 -0.81 5.99 11.35
CA ALA A 17 -0.39 4.85 12.15
C ALA A 17 -1.59 4.03 12.62
N ASP A 18 -2.63 4.71 13.11
CA ASP A 18 -3.85 4.08 13.62
C ASP A 18 -4.67 3.44 12.48
N ILE A 19 -4.79 4.12 11.33
CA ILE A 19 -5.51 3.59 10.16
C ILE A 19 -4.80 2.38 9.58
N LEU A 20 -3.47 2.46 9.39
CA LEU A 20 -2.69 1.37 8.78
C LEU A 20 -2.29 0.27 9.79
N GLU A 21 -2.62 0.44 11.07
CA GLU A 21 -2.27 -0.48 12.15
C GLU A 21 -0.74 -0.71 12.23
N LEU A 22 0.02 0.38 12.06
CA LEU A 22 1.47 0.40 12.10
C LEU A 22 1.96 1.26 13.27
N SER A 23 3.24 1.11 13.62
CA SER A 23 3.84 2.06 14.56
C SER A 23 4.02 3.43 13.89
N ARG A 24 3.87 4.50 14.68
CA ARG A 24 4.19 5.87 14.23
C ARG A 24 5.63 5.98 13.71
N ALA A 25 6.57 5.24 14.31
CA ALA A 25 7.95 5.17 13.86
C ALA A 25 8.09 4.59 12.43
N ALA A 26 7.31 3.55 12.09
CA ALA A 26 7.28 3.01 10.74
C ALA A 26 6.74 4.03 9.73
N VAL A 27 5.66 4.74 10.07
CA VAL A 27 5.10 5.82 9.23
C VAL A 27 6.15 6.92 9.01
N SER A 28 6.84 7.35 10.07
CA SER A 28 7.90 8.37 10.00
C SER A 28 9.02 7.98 9.01
N GLN A 29 9.38 6.70 8.91
CA GLN A 29 10.40 6.25 7.96
C GLN A 29 9.96 6.38 6.50
N TYR A 30 8.68 6.17 6.17
CA TYR A 30 8.15 6.42 4.83
C TYR A 30 8.02 7.91 4.51
N VAL A 31 7.65 8.73 5.49
CA VAL A 31 7.52 10.19 5.31
C VAL A 31 8.88 10.86 5.13
N SER A 32 9.87 10.42 5.89
CA SER A 32 11.25 10.92 5.81
C SER A 32 12.05 10.29 4.66
N GLU A 33 11.38 9.59 3.74
CA GLU A 33 12.00 9.02 2.54
C GLU A 33 13.13 8.01 2.83
N LYS A 34 13.24 7.53 4.07
CA LYS A 34 14.18 6.46 4.46
C LYS A 34 13.77 5.10 3.92
N ARG A 35 12.51 4.96 3.48
CA ARG A 35 11.96 3.77 2.84
C ARG A 35 11.12 4.17 1.64
N GLY A 36 11.33 3.50 0.51
CA GLY A 36 10.45 3.58 -0.65
C GLY A 36 10.56 4.89 -1.43
N ALA A 37 11.61 5.68 -1.23
CA ALA A 37 11.83 6.93 -1.94
C ALA A 37 12.38 6.71 -3.36
N GLU A 38 13.14 5.62 -3.52
CA GLU A 38 13.67 5.11 -4.77
C GLU A 38 12.59 4.48 -5.68
N VAL A 39 11.34 4.40 -5.19
CA VAL A 39 10.25 3.67 -5.84
C VAL A 39 9.49 4.60 -6.80
N GLY A 40 9.83 4.51 -8.09
CA GLY A 40 9.10 5.17 -9.17
C GLY A 40 7.91 4.34 -9.66
N PHE A 41 6.75 4.48 -9.03
CA PHE A 41 5.51 3.86 -9.54
C PHE A 41 4.95 4.59 -10.76
N SER A 42 4.34 3.85 -11.68
CA SER A 42 3.62 4.41 -12.83
C SER A 42 2.45 5.31 -12.39
N GLU A 43 2.03 6.23 -13.23
CA GLU A 43 0.87 7.11 -12.95
C GLU A 43 -0.39 6.30 -12.62
N GLU A 44 -0.61 5.19 -13.34
CA GLU A 44 -1.72 4.27 -13.10
C GLU A 44 -1.64 3.64 -11.70
N THR A 45 -0.45 3.20 -11.29
CA THR A 45 -0.21 2.66 -9.94
C THR A 45 -0.45 3.72 -8.87
N GLN A 46 0.01 4.96 -9.10
CA GLN A 46 -0.24 6.07 -8.18
C GLN A 46 -1.74 6.37 -8.03
N LYS A 47 -2.50 6.31 -9.13
CA LYS A 47 -3.97 6.48 -9.10
C LYS A 47 -4.65 5.40 -8.26
N GLU A 48 -4.24 4.14 -8.39
CA GLU A 48 -4.80 3.06 -7.55
C GLU A 48 -4.43 3.22 -6.06
N ILE A 49 -3.20 3.64 -5.76
CA ILE A 49 -2.79 3.98 -4.39
C ILE A 49 -3.64 5.11 -3.82
N TRP A 50 -3.94 6.14 -4.61
CA TRP A 50 -4.77 7.28 -4.21
C TRP A 50 -6.22 6.86 -3.93
N LYS A 51 -6.83 6.08 -4.83
CA LYS A 51 -8.17 5.51 -4.62
C LYS A 51 -8.24 4.70 -3.34
N PHE A 52 -7.24 3.85 -3.10
CA PHE A 52 -7.21 3.02 -1.89
C PHE A 52 -7.01 3.86 -0.61
N ALA A 53 -6.20 4.93 -0.66
CA ALA A 53 -6.09 5.88 0.45
C ALA A 53 -7.45 6.51 0.81
N SER A 54 -8.23 6.92 -0.19
CA SER A 54 -9.59 7.44 0.02
C SER A 54 -10.51 6.41 0.68
N VAL A 55 -10.44 5.14 0.25
CA VAL A 55 -11.24 4.05 0.82
C VAL A 55 -10.88 3.83 2.30
N LEU A 56 -9.59 3.77 2.62
CA LEU A 56 -9.11 3.59 4.00
C LEU A 56 -9.60 4.70 4.94
N LEU A 57 -9.70 5.94 4.44
CA LEU A 57 -10.10 7.10 5.24
C LEU A 57 -11.62 7.18 5.47
N ASN A 58 -12.44 6.69 4.52
CA ASN A 58 -13.87 6.98 4.51
C ASN A 58 -14.75 5.78 4.91
N GLN A 59 -14.27 4.54 4.79
CA GLN A 59 -15.15 3.35 4.87
C GLN A 59 -15.09 2.59 6.20
N GLY A 60 -14.25 2.99 7.16
CA GLY A 60 -14.19 2.33 8.47
C GLY A 60 -13.88 0.83 8.38
N LEU A 61 -12.97 0.45 7.49
CA LEU A 61 -12.67 -0.95 7.17
C LEU A 61 -12.13 -1.72 8.38
N SER A 62 -12.50 -3.00 8.48
CA SER A 62 -11.87 -3.95 9.39
C SER A 62 -10.42 -4.23 8.99
N SER A 63 -9.60 -4.71 9.93
CA SER A 63 -8.20 -5.08 9.67
C SER A 63 -8.06 -6.10 8.52
N GLN A 64 -9.02 -7.03 8.41
CA GLN A 64 -9.04 -8.02 7.33
C GLN A 64 -9.32 -7.37 5.95
N GLU A 65 -10.23 -6.40 5.88
CA GLU A 65 -10.52 -5.67 4.65
C GLU A 65 -9.36 -4.77 4.24
N LYS A 66 -8.71 -4.10 5.20
CA LYS A 66 -7.49 -3.33 4.96
C LYS A 66 -6.39 -4.23 4.38
N ALA A 67 -6.18 -5.40 4.97
CA ALA A 67 -5.19 -6.37 4.48
C ALA A 67 -5.52 -6.84 3.04
N LYS A 68 -6.79 -7.15 2.76
CA LYS A 68 -7.25 -7.51 1.40
C LYS A 68 -7.02 -6.38 0.39
N GLY A 69 -7.36 -5.15 0.74
CA GLY A 69 -7.14 -3.99 -0.12
C GLY A 69 -5.65 -3.73 -0.37
N MET A 70 -4.81 -3.87 0.66
CA MET A 70 -3.36 -3.78 0.53
C MET A 70 -2.82 -4.84 -0.43
N CYS A 71 -3.29 -6.09 -0.31
CA CYS A 71 -2.91 -7.17 -1.23
C CYS A 71 -3.35 -6.87 -2.67
N GLY A 72 -4.52 -6.26 -2.86
CA GLY A 72 -4.98 -5.79 -4.18
C GLY A 72 -4.02 -4.78 -4.81
N ILE A 73 -3.56 -3.79 -4.03
CA ILE A 73 -2.54 -2.83 -4.49
C ILE A 73 -1.22 -3.53 -4.79
N CYS A 74 -0.76 -4.45 -3.92
CA CYS A 74 0.46 -5.21 -4.18
C CYS A 74 0.37 -6.01 -5.49
N SER A 75 -0.74 -6.68 -5.77
CA SER A 75 -0.97 -7.39 -7.03
C SER A 75 -0.98 -6.45 -8.23
N PHE A 76 -1.53 -5.24 -8.08
CA PHE A 76 -1.49 -4.22 -9.12
C PHE A 76 -0.04 -3.80 -9.45
N VAL A 77 0.76 -3.52 -8.42
CA VAL A 77 2.19 -3.17 -8.57
C VAL A 77 3.01 -4.31 -9.19
N GLN A 78 2.66 -5.56 -8.90
CA GLN A 78 3.30 -6.72 -9.55
C GLN A 78 2.98 -6.78 -11.04
N LYS A 79 1.71 -6.55 -11.41
CA LYS A 79 1.28 -6.53 -12.82
C LYS A 79 1.91 -5.38 -13.60
N SER A 80 2.21 -4.25 -12.97
CA SER A 80 2.91 -3.14 -13.61
C SER A 80 4.40 -3.40 -13.89
N GLY A 81 4.93 -4.55 -13.44
CA GLY A 81 6.31 -4.97 -13.69
C GLY A 81 7.33 -4.37 -12.73
N TRP A 82 6.89 -3.55 -11.76
CA TRP A 82 7.79 -2.93 -10.78
C TRP A 82 8.23 -3.92 -9.69
N LEU A 83 7.32 -4.77 -9.22
CA LEU A 83 7.66 -5.82 -8.25
C LEU A 83 8.04 -7.10 -9.00
N TYR A 84 9.28 -7.57 -8.80
CA TYR A 84 9.94 -8.70 -9.48
C TYR A 84 9.32 -10.09 -9.19
N ARG A 85 8.02 -10.23 -9.43
CA ARG A 85 7.31 -11.51 -9.33
C ARG A 85 7.31 -12.31 -10.63
N ASN A 86 7.50 -11.64 -11.76
CA ASN A 86 7.53 -12.29 -13.07
C ASN A 86 8.84 -13.05 -13.34
N ALA A 87 9.75 -13.12 -12.35
CA ALA A 87 10.96 -13.91 -12.44
C ALA A 87 10.63 -15.41 -12.32
N PRO A 88 11.19 -16.28 -13.20
CA PRO A 88 11.05 -17.73 -13.06
C PRO A 88 11.50 -18.20 -11.67
N GLY A 89 10.61 -18.89 -10.94
CA GLY A 89 10.90 -19.44 -9.60
C GLY A 89 10.57 -18.53 -8.42
N ALA A 90 9.97 -17.35 -8.64
CA ALA A 90 9.44 -16.53 -7.54
C ALA A 90 8.31 -17.28 -6.80
N LYS A 91 8.40 -17.34 -5.47
CA LYS A 91 7.38 -17.99 -4.63
C LYS A 91 6.11 -17.12 -4.55
N PRO A 92 4.94 -17.74 -4.33
CA PRO A 92 3.71 -17.01 -4.07
C PRO A 92 3.81 -16.18 -2.79
N CYS A 93 2.93 -15.19 -2.67
CA CYS A 93 2.94 -14.24 -1.56
C CYS A 93 2.43 -14.99 -0.34
N VAL A 94 3.22 -15.03 0.73
CA VAL A 94 2.82 -15.73 1.96
C VAL A 94 1.66 -15.05 2.70
N ILE A 95 1.29 -13.83 2.32
CA ILE A 95 0.22 -13.06 2.98
C ILE A 95 -1.14 -13.34 2.32
N CYS A 96 -1.21 -13.30 0.98
CA CYS A 96 -2.46 -13.48 0.25
C CYS A 96 -2.55 -14.79 -0.54
N GLU A 97 -1.49 -15.61 -0.49
CA GLU A 97 -1.35 -16.92 -1.16
C GLU A 97 -1.64 -16.92 -2.66
N ASP A 98 -1.79 -15.74 -3.26
CA ASP A 98 -2.20 -15.55 -4.66
C ASP A 98 -3.43 -16.36 -5.02
N THR A 99 -4.41 -16.42 -4.12
CA THR A 99 -5.77 -16.69 -4.55
C THR A 99 -6.16 -15.58 -5.50
N ASP A 100 -5.93 -15.80 -6.79
CA ASP A 100 -6.51 -15.05 -7.88
C ASP A 100 -7.98 -14.84 -7.51
N LEU A 101 -8.35 -13.59 -7.26
CA LEU A 101 -9.74 -13.17 -7.24
C LEU A 101 -10.29 -13.49 -8.63
N LYS A 102 -10.89 -14.68 -8.73
CA LYS A 102 -11.73 -15.09 -9.86
C LYS A 102 -12.85 -14.08 -10.08
#